data_AF-A0A8D8BPV2-F1
#
_entry.id   AF-A0A8D8BPV2-F1
#
_cell.length_a   1.000
_cell.length_b   1.000
_cell.length_c   1.000
_cell.angle_alpha   90.00
_cell.angle_beta   90.00
_cell.angle_gamma   90.00
#
_symmetry.space_group_name_H-M   'P 1'
#
loop_
_entity.id
_entity.type
_entity.pdbx_description
1 polymer ?
#
loop_
_entity_poly.entity_id
_entity_poly.type
_entity_poly.pdbx_seq_one_letter_code
_entity_poly.pdbx_strand_id
1 'polypeptide(L)'
;MIPVAPQGKPATMDKTVFRFFDKFTSADEATRVRGACELIAFLASEPEKKEKERAYALKRLIRGVGSNTNASRAGYFTALVGYLEQVKDTELCPGIMEIFGLVKSELSDSDKDGDDDDKQAQLKVELRIGKISVCGAIIGTGLVDGASDLELQTVLKTLKKGMHKAATPLAIMYLSELVKRIDTKKFTSVLWPVVEPKLNVAKEEQTMDTIYFLLAATSAHKKSVNKQFFQNNFGSPRMFHESNYPYLANLLWDIKSTVTINHPLYDYLLEQLVEQDKVASFWTHGVEPILKDEGSEHKFKDI
;
A
#
# COMPACT_ATOMS: atom_id res chain seq x y z
N MET A 1 46.77 -14.12 -36.73
CA MET A 1 45.43 -14.61 -36.32
C MET A 1 45.42 -14.72 -34.81
N ILE A 2 44.66 -13.86 -34.13
CA ILE A 2 44.47 -13.92 -32.68
C ILE A 2 43.43 -15.03 -32.43
N PRO A 3 43.66 -16.00 -31.54
CA PRO A 3 42.65 -17.02 -31.26
C PRO A 3 41.48 -16.37 -30.52
N VAL A 4 40.30 -16.43 -31.13
CA VAL A 4 39.03 -16.08 -30.48
C VAL A 4 38.76 -17.14 -29.43
N ALA A 5 38.70 -16.74 -28.16
CA ALA A 5 38.35 -17.62 -27.06
C ALA A 5 36.95 -18.23 -27.31
N PRO A 6 36.74 -19.51 -26.97
CA PRO A 6 35.44 -20.14 -27.16
C PRO A 6 34.42 -19.42 -26.28
N GLN A 7 33.38 -18.87 -26.91
CA GLN A 7 32.21 -18.36 -26.21
C GLN A 7 31.61 -19.51 -25.40
N GLY A 8 31.72 -19.43 -24.08
CA GLY A 8 31.17 -20.44 -23.17
C GLY A 8 29.67 -20.60 -23.40
N LYS A 9 29.17 -21.85 -23.34
CA LYS A 9 27.73 -22.14 -23.38
C LYS A 9 27.00 -21.23 -22.38
N PRO A 10 25.87 -20.61 -22.76
CA PRO A 10 25.12 -19.79 -21.83
C PRO A 10 24.73 -20.62 -20.61
N ALA A 11 25.09 -20.16 -19.42
CA ALA A 11 24.79 -20.85 -18.16
C ALA A 11 23.29 -21.16 -18.08
N THR A 12 22.95 -22.42 -17.86
CA THR A 12 21.56 -22.87 -17.68
C THR A 12 21.07 -22.44 -16.30
N MET A 13 19.81 -22.00 -16.20
CA MET A 13 19.22 -21.54 -14.94
C MET A 13 19.21 -22.66 -13.89
N ASP A 14 19.68 -22.36 -12.68
CA ASP A 14 19.64 -23.24 -11.52
C ASP A 14 18.18 -23.44 -11.07
N LYS A 15 17.71 -24.68 -11.25
CA LYS A 15 16.34 -25.10 -10.95
C LYS A 15 16.02 -25.06 -9.45
N THR A 16 17.02 -24.90 -8.58
CA THR A 16 16.82 -24.70 -7.14
C THR A 16 15.92 -23.51 -6.85
N VAL A 17 15.96 -22.46 -7.69
CA VAL A 17 15.12 -21.26 -7.56
C VAL A 17 13.63 -21.60 -7.47
N PHE A 18 13.17 -22.67 -8.12
CA PHE A 18 11.76 -23.04 -8.14
C PHE A 18 11.23 -23.50 -6.78
N ARG A 19 12.07 -24.14 -5.96
CA ARG A 19 11.67 -24.78 -4.70
C ARG A 19 11.29 -23.77 -3.62
N PHE A 20 11.80 -22.54 -3.70
CA PHE A 20 11.50 -21.52 -2.70
C PHE A 20 10.05 -21.04 -2.77
N PHE A 21 9.44 -21.07 -3.96
CA PHE A 21 8.07 -20.58 -4.17
C PHE A 21 7.00 -21.47 -3.54
N ASP A 22 7.29 -22.75 -3.29
CA ASP A 22 6.36 -23.67 -2.65
C ASP A 22 6.04 -23.24 -1.21
N LYS A 23 6.96 -22.52 -0.56
CA LYS A 23 6.78 -22.02 0.81
C LYS A 23 5.84 -20.82 0.87
N PHE A 24 5.64 -20.08 -0.22
CA PHE A 24 4.83 -18.86 -0.23
C PHE A 24 3.33 -19.12 -0.13
N THR A 25 2.89 -20.34 -0.48
CA THR A 25 1.48 -20.73 -0.40
C THR A 25 1.10 -21.33 0.96
N SER A 26 2.07 -21.49 1.87
CA SER A 26 1.84 -22.03 3.21
C SER A 26 0.87 -21.16 4.00
N ALA A 27 -0.03 -21.79 4.77
CA ALA A 27 -0.89 -21.08 5.73
C ALA A 27 -0.09 -20.50 6.91
N ASP A 28 1.05 -21.10 7.24
CA ASP A 28 1.96 -20.64 8.31
C ASP A 28 2.82 -19.45 7.84
N GLU A 29 2.72 -18.34 8.57
CA GLU A 29 3.47 -17.12 8.29
C GLU A 29 4.97 -17.29 8.42
N ALA A 30 5.43 -17.98 9.46
CA ALA A 30 6.85 -18.19 9.69
C ALA A 30 7.51 -18.97 8.54
N THR A 31 6.79 -19.95 7.98
CA THR A 31 7.22 -20.69 6.79
C THR A 31 7.32 -19.78 5.56
N ARG A 32 6.34 -18.89 5.34
CA ARG A 32 6.38 -17.94 4.22
C ARG A 32 7.58 -17.00 4.33
N VAL A 33 7.79 -16.41 5.51
CA VAL A 33 8.91 -15.50 5.80
C VAL A 33 10.25 -16.22 5.60
N ARG A 34 10.41 -17.44 6.14
CA ARG A 34 11.64 -18.22 5.96
C ARG A 34 11.90 -18.53 4.49
N GLY A 35 10.88 -18.90 3.74
CA GLY A 35 11.00 -19.11 2.29
C GLY A 35 11.47 -17.84 1.55
N ALA A 36 11.02 -16.67 2.00
CA ALA A 36 11.43 -15.40 1.41
C ALA A 36 12.91 -15.13 1.68
N CYS A 37 13.35 -15.29 2.93
CA CYS A 37 14.75 -15.16 3.32
C CYS A 37 15.66 -16.11 2.53
N GLU A 38 15.25 -17.38 2.37
CA GLU A 38 16.02 -18.37 1.61
C GLU A 38 16.13 -18.02 0.12
N LEU A 39 15.02 -17.56 -0.50
CA LEU A 39 15.05 -17.09 -1.89
C LEU A 39 16.01 -15.90 -2.02
N ILE A 40 15.93 -14.91 -1.13
CA ILE A 40 16.75 -13.71 -1.17
C ILE A 40 18.23 -14.07 -0.99
N ALA A 41 18.56 -14.90 0.00
CA ALA A 41 19.92 -15.38 0.23
C ALA A 41 20.46 -16.15 -0.99
N PHE A 42 19.62 -16.98 -1.61
CA PHE A 42 19.97 -17.65 -2.86
C PHE A 42 20.24 -16.63 -3.98
N LEU A 43 19.37 -15.66 -4.22
CA LEU A 43 19.54 -14.69 -5.31
C LEU A 43 20.74 -13.74 -5.10
N ALA A 44 21.09 -13.47 -3.85
CA ALA A 44 22.24 -12.65 -3.46
C ALA A 44 23.58 -13.37 -3.59
N SER A 45 23.59 -14.72 -3.56
CA SER A 45 24.84 -15.47 -3.70
C SER A 45 25.31 -15.48 -5.16
N GLU A 46 26.58 -15.21 -5.41
CA GLU A 46 27.16 -15.19 -6.77
C GLU A 46 26.36 -14.31 -7.76
N PRO A 47 26.23 -13.00 -7.49
CA PRO A 47 25.31 -12.12 -8.21
C PRO A 47 25.53 -12.13 -9.73
N GLU A 48 26.76 -12.18 -10.21
CA GLU A 48 27.05 -12.22 -11.65
C GLU A 48 26.55 -13.50 -12.35
N LYS A 49 26.34 -14.59 -11.61
CA LYS A 49 25.86 -15.87 -12.16
C LYS A 49 24.35 -16.05 -12.07
N LYS A 50 23.66 -15.21 -11.30
CA LYS A 50 22.23 -15.38 -10.96
C LYS A 50 21.27 -14.42 -11.65
N GLU A 51 21.67 -13.84 -12.77
CA GLU A 51 20.83 -12.90 -13.52
C GLU A 51 19.51 -13.54 -13.98
N LYS A 52 19.55 -14.77 -14.50
CA LYS A 52 18.36 -15.48 -14.99
C LYS A 52 17.40 -15.84 -13.86
N GLU A 53 17.94 -16.26 -12.72
CA GLU A 53 17.20 -16.60 -11.51
C GLU A 53 16.55 -15.37 -10.90
N ARG A 54 17.25 -14.22 -10.88
CA ARG A 54 16.68 -12.94 -10.43
C ARG A 54 15.56 -12.48 -11.33
N ALA A 55 15.77 -12.48 -12.65
CA ALA A 55 14.72 -12.11 -13.62
C ALA A 55 13.49 -13.02 -13.49
N TYR A 56 13.72 -14.34 -13.39
CA TYR A 56 12.67 -15.31 -13.15
C TYR A 56 11.93 -15.07 -11.84
N ALA A 57 12.68 -14.85 -10.76
CA ALA A 57 12.13 -14.66 -9.43
C ALA A 57 11.29 -13.38 -9.37
N LEU A 58 11.80 -12.25 -9.85
CA LEU A 58 11.06 -10.99 -9.88
C LEU A 58 9.75 -11.12 -10.66
N LYS A 59 9.80 -11.74 -11.86
CA LYS A 59 8.60 -12.06 -12.66
C LYS A 59 7.59 -12.88 -11.85
N ARG A 60 8.06 -13.95 -11.19
CA ARG A 60 7.19 -14.84 -10.41
C ARG A 60 6.65 -14.20 -9.14
N LEU A 61 7.42 -13.34 -8.48
CA LEU A 61 7.01 -12.55 -7.32
C LEU A 61 5.88 -11.58 -7.69
N ILE A 62 6.06 -10.82 -8.77
CA ILE A 62 5.04 -9.88 -9.28
C ILE A 62 3.76 -10.62 -9.70
N ARG A 63 3.86 -11.75 -10.39
CA ARG A 63 2.67 -12.56 -10.71
C ARG A 63 1.97 -13.06 -9.45
N GLY A 64 2.75 -13.52 -8.47
CA GLY A 64 2.25 -14.16 -7.27
C GLY A 64 1.51 -13.24 -6.30
N VAL A 65 1.79 -11.93 -6.30
CA VAL A 65 0.99 -10.97 -5.51
C VAL A 65 -0.46 -10.84 -6.02
N GLY A 66 -0.75 -11.28 -7.25
CA GLY A 66 -2.09 -11.42 -7.80
C GLY A 66 -2.75 -12.79 -7.59
N SER A 67 -2.20 -13.63 -6.69
CA SER A 67 -2.78 -14.96 -6.39
C SER A 67 -4.20 -14.86 -5.81
N ASN A 68 -4.98 -15.93 -5.92
CA ASN A 68 -6.37 -15.97 -5.43
C ASN A 68 -6.51 -16.14 -3.91
N THR A 69 -5.52 -16.71 -3.23
CA THR A 69 -5.55 -16.87 -1.77
C THR A 69 -4.79 -15.77 -1.03
N ASN A 70 -5.31 -15.36 0.14
CA ASN A 70 -4.66 -14.38 1.02
C ASN A 70 -3.25 -14.81 1.44
N ALA A 71 -3.09 -16.09 1.83
CA ALA A 71 -1.80 -16.63 2.28
C ALA A 71 -0.74 -16.54 1.18
N SER A 72 -1.07 -16.94 -0.05
CA SER A 72 -0.17 -16.82 -1.20
C SER A 72 0.18 -15.37 -1.47
N ARG A 73 -0.81 -14.47 -1.56
CA ARG A 73 -0.56 -13.04 -1.79
C ARG A 73 0.39 -12.46 -0.74
N ALA A 74 0.17 -12.77 0.54
CA ALA A 74 1.02 -12.33 1.63
C ALA A 74 2.46 -12.87 1.51
N GLY A 75 2.64 -14.15 1.17
CA GLY A 75 3.96 -14.75 0.98
C GLY A 75 4.74 -14.12 -0.17
N TYR A 76 4.09 -13.99 -1.34
CA TYR A 76 4.69 -13.34 -2.50
C TYR A 76 4.98 -11.86 -2.27
N PHE A 77 4.09 -11.13 -1.58
CA PHE A 77 4.31 -9.73 -1.24
C PHE A 77 5.49 -9.55 -0.29
N THR A 78 5.55 -10.36 0.77
CA THR A 78 6.66 -10.36 1.74
C THR A 78 8.00 -10.61 1.05
N ALA A 79 8.05 -11.60 0.15
CA ALA A 79 9.25 -11.90 -0.61
C ALA A 79 9.62 -10.81 -1.62
N LEU A 80 8.63 -10.16 -2.26
CA LEU A 80 8.87 -9.02 -3.14
C LEU A 80 9.47 -7.82 -2.39
N VAL A 81 8.87 -7.46 -1.25
CA VAL A 81 9.37 -6.39 -0.37
C VAL A 81 10.79 -6.70 0.09
N GLY A 82 11.02 -7.90 0.62
CA GLY A 82 12.35 -8.30 1.10
C GLY A 82 13.40 -8.33 -0.01
N TYR A 83 13.03 -8.79 -1.22
CA TYR A 83 13.93 -8.77 -2.36
C TYR A 83 14.31 -7.35 -2.76
N LEU A 84 13.32 -6.47 -2.95
CA LEU A 84 13.54 -5.07 -3.33
C LEU A 84 14.36 -4.32 -2.26
N GLU A 85 14.04 -4.52 -0.98
CA GLU A 85 14.79 -3.95 0.14
C GLU A 85 16.26 -4.38 0.12
N GLN A 86 16.53 -5.65 -0.20
CA GLN A 86 17.90 -6.19 -0.27
C GLN A 86 18.73 -5.60 -1.42
N VAL A 87 18.08 -5.20 -2.52
CA VAL A 87 18.78 -4.76 -3.74
C VAL A 87 18.71 -3.26 -3.99
N LYS A 88 17.89 -2.49 -3.26
CA LYS A 88 17.56 -1.09 -3.56
C LYS A 88 18.76 -0.15 -3.72
N ASP A 89 19.85 -0.42 -3.00
CA ASP A 89 21.08 0.40 -3.03
C ASP A 89 22.18 -0.22 -3.91
N THR A 90 21.82 -1.17 -4.78
CA THR A 90 22.74 -1.91 -5.65
C THR A 90 22.38 -1.73 -7.12
N GLU A 91 23.32 -1.99 -8.02
CA GLU A 91 23.09 -1.99 -9.48
C GLU A 91 22.09 -3.07 -9.94
N LEU A 92 21.74 -4.01 -9.05
CA LEU A 92 20.77 -5.07 -9.32
C LEU A 92 19.33 -4.64 -9.07
N CYS A 93 19.09 -3.44 -8.54
CA CYS A 93 17.74 -2.95 -8.31
C CYS A 93 17.01 -2.71 -9.64
N PRO A 94 15.85 -3.35 -9.88
CA PRO A 94 15.04 -3.01 -11.04
C PRO A 94 14.49 -1.58 -10.90
N GLY A 95 14.48 -0.84 -12.00
CA GLY A 95 13.86 0.49 -12.02
C GLY A 95 12.34 0.40 -11.87
N ILE A 96 11.67 1.46 -11.40
CA ILE A 96 10.21 1.46 -11.22
C ILE A 96 9.50 1.14 -12.55
N MET A 97 9.96 1.70 -13.66
CA MET A 97 9.37 1.42 -14.98
C MET A 97 9.57 -0.03 -15.44
N GLU A 98 10.67 -0.66 -15.07
CA GLU A 98 10.91 -2.09 -15.35
C GLU A 98 9.94 -2.97 -14.56
N ILE A 99 9.76 -2.67 -13.27
CA ILE A 99 8.76 -3.33 -12.41
C ILE A 99 7.36 -3.19 -13.04
N PHE A 100 6.98 -1.99 -13.51
CA PHE A 100 5.70 -1.80 -14.17
C PHE A 100 5.59 -2.50 -15.53
N GLY A 101 6.70 -2.70 -16.24
CA GLY A 101 6.77 -3.58 -17.41
C GLY A 101 6.35 -5.01 -17.07
N LEU A 102 6.85 -5.54 -15.95
CA LEU A 102 6.46 -6.86 -15.44
C LEU A 102 5.03 -6.90 -14.90
N VAL A 103 4.56 -5.85 -14.24
CA VAL A 103 3.14 -5.74 -13.83
C VAL A 103 2.23 -5.85 -15.05
N LYS A 104 2.60 -5.21 -16.17
CA LYS A 104 1.82 -5.28 -17.41
C LYS A 104 1.85 -6.68 -18.02
N SER A 105 2.96 -7.41 -17.98
CA SER A 105 3.05 -8.76 -18.58
C SER A 105 2.46 -9.86 -17.68
N GLU A 106 2.57 -9.71 -16.37
CA GLU A 106 2.24 -10.77 -15.40
C GLU A 106 0.88 -10.59 -14.71
N LEU A 107 0.37 -9.36 -14.66
CA LEU A 107 -0.91 -9.02 -14.02
C LEU A 107 -1.90 -8.38 -15.02
N SER A 108 -1.74 -8.65 -16.32
CA SER A 108 -2.73 -8.27 -17.33
C SER A 108 -4.00 -9.09 -17.18
N ASP A 109 -5.14 -8.43 -17.34
CA ASP A 109 -6.40 -9.12 -17.63
C ASP A 109 -6.18 -9.86 -18.95
N SER A 110 -6.21 -11.18 -18.97
CA SER A 110 -6.31 -11.88 -20.25
C SER A 110 -7.66 -11.50 -20.82
N ASP A 111 -7.69 -10.68 -21.88
CA ASP A 111 -8.86 -10.19 -22.61
C ASP A 111 -9.68 -11.35 -23.21
N LYS A 112 -10.30 -12.15 -22.34
CA LYS A 112 -11.42 -13.00 -22.71
C LYS A 112 -12.65 -12.25 -22.24
N ASP A 113 -13.15 -11.38 -23.12
CA ASP A 113 -14.49 -10.81 -23.10
C ASP A 113 -15.52 -11.93 -23.24
N GLY A 114 -15.64 -12.75 -22.20
CA GLY A 114 -16.66 -13.78 -22.06
C GLY A 114 -17.35 -13.54 -20.72
N ASP A 115 -18.69 -13.60 -20.78
CA ASP A 115 -19.71 -13.37 -19.77
C ASP A 115 -19.30 -13.02 -18.33
N ASP A 116 -20.10 -12.13 -17.75
CA ASP A 116 -20.09 -11.56 -16.41
C ASP A 116 -20.29 -12.63 -15.30
N ASP A 117 -19.48 -13.69 -15.30
CA ASP A 117 -19.46 -14.75 -14.30
C ASP A 117 -18.72 -14.24 -13.05
N ASP A 118 -19.21 -14.62 -11.87
CA ASP A 118 -18.69 -14.17 -10.57
C ASP A 118 -17.18 -14.45 -10.42
N LYS A 119 -16.69 -15.52 -11.07
CA LYS A 119 -15.26 -15.86 -11.10
C LYS A 119 -14.40 -14.85 -11.84
N GLN A 120 -14.90 -14.28 -12.95
CA GLN A 120 -14.21 -13.23 -13.69
C GLN A 120 -14.19 -11.92 -12.90
N ALA A 121 -15.30 -11.58 -12.24
CA ALA A 121 -15.36 -10.44 -11.34
C ALA A 121 -14.36 -10.58 -10.18
N GLN A 122 -14.29 -11.76 -9.56
CA GLN A 122 -13.34 -12.07 -8.48
C GLN A 122 -11.89 -11.98 -8.96
N LEU A 123 -11.55 -12.57 -10.12
CA LEU A 123 -10.21 -12.49 -10.70
C LEU A 123 -9.79 -11.03 -10.97
N LYS A 124 -10.70 -10.21 -11.49
CA LYS A 124 -10.45 -8.77 -11.70
C LYS A 124 -10.15 -8.05 -10.38
N VAL A 125 -10.79 -8.43 -9.27
CA VAL A 125 -10.48 -7.89 -7.94
C VAL A 125 -9.09 -8.34 -7.47
N GLU A 126 -8.74 -9.62 -7.63
CA GLU A 126 -7.44 -10.17 -7.26
C GLU A 126 -6.29 -9.53 -8.02
N LEU A 127 -6.45 -9.32 -9.33
CA LEU A 127 -5.48 -8.61 -10.16
C LEU A 127 -5.33 -7.14 -9.76
N ARG A 128 -6.42 -6.47 -9.37
CA ARG A 128 -6.36 -5.10 -8.83
C ARG A 128 -5.59 -5.06 -7.51
N ILE A 129 -5.87 -5.98 -6.60
CA ILE A 129 -5.12 -6.12 -5.33
C ILE A 129 -3.65 -6.37 -5.62
N GLY A 130 -3.30 -7.27 -6.54
CA GLY A 130 -1.92 -7.52 -6.95
C GLY A 130 -1.20 -6.27 -7.47
N LYS A 131 -1.84 -5.50 -8.36
CA LYS A 131 -1.30 -4.23 -8.89
C LYS A 131 -1.08 -3.19 -7.78
N ILE A 132 -2.02 -3.08 -6.83
CA ILE A 132 -1.90 -2.20 -5.66
C ILE A 132 -0.75 -2.68 -4.76
N SER A 133 -0.64 -3.98 -4.51
CA SER A 133 0.44 -4.56 -3.70
C SER A 133 1.82 -4.33 -4.30
N VAL A 134 1.98 -4.36 -5.63
CA VAL A 134 3.28 -3.97 -6.24
C VAL A 134 3.60 -2.50 -5.95
N CYS A 135 2.62 -1.60 -6.06
CA CYS A 135 2.80 -0.20 -5.64
C CYS A 135 3.20 -0.11 -4.17
N GLY A 136 2.55 -0.89 -3.31
CA GLY A 136 2.88 -1.00 -1.89
C GLY A 136 4.31 -1.45 -1.64
N ALA A 137 4.84 -2.40 -2.42
CA ALA A 137 6.23 -2.84 -2.30
C ALA A 137 7.22 -1.74 -2.73
N ILE A 138 6.93 -1.03 -3.83
CA ILE A 138 7.74 0.10 -4.32
C ILE A 138 7.77 1.23 -3.28
N ILE A 139 6.61 1.55 -2.70
CA ILE A 139 6.48 2.59 -1.66
C ILE A 139 7.18 2.14 -0.38
N GLY A 140 6.87 0.94 0.12
CA GLY A 140 7.36 0.42 1.40
C GLY A 140 8.88 0.26 1.48
N THR A 141 9.55 0.04 0.33
CA THR A 141 11.01 -0.10 0.24
C THR A 141 11.74 1.22 0.01
N GLY A 142 11.00 2.30 -0.29
CA GLY A 142 11.57 3.62 -0.54
C GLY A 142 12.11 3.87 -1.94
N LEU A 143 11.79 2.99 -2.90
CA LEU A 143 12.14 3.24 -4.30
C LEU A 143 11.51 4.54 -4.84
N VAL A 144 10.41 5.00 -4.22
CA VAL A 144 9.77 6.28 -4.55
C VAL A 144 10.56 7.52 -4.14
N ASP A 145 11.52 7.40 -3.22
CA ASP A 145 12.23 8.54 -2.63
C ASP A 145 13.05 9.27 -3.72
N GLY A 146 13.70 8.50 -4.60
CA GLY A 146 14.46 8.98 -5.76
C GLY A 146 13.68 9.03 -7.08
N ALA A 147 12.39 8.67 -7.09
CA ALA A 147 11.61 8.51 -8.32
C ALA A 147 11.40 9.82 -9.08
N SER A 148 11.45 9.76 -10.41
CA SER A 148 11.03 10.84 -11.30
C SER A 148 9.52 11.11 -11.21
N ASP A 149 9.08 12.28 -11.68
CA ASP A 149 7.64 12.62 -11.73
C ASP A 149 6.85 11.60 -12.58
N LEU A 150 7.44 11.08 -13.66
CA LEU A 150 6.81 10.07 -14.51
C LEU A 150 6.61 8.72 -13.79
N GLU A 151 7.62 8.28 -13.04
CA GLU A 151 7.53 7.06 -12.23
C GLU A 151 6.48 7.21 -11.14
N LEU A 152 6.48 8.35 -10.43
CA LEU A 152 5.49 8.64 -9.40
C LEU A 152 4.07 8.70 -9.97
N GLN A 153 3.88 9.34 -11.14
CA GLN A 153 2.59 9.34 -11.83
C GLN A 153 2.14 7.93 -12.23
N THR A 154 3.06 7.05 -12.57
CA THR A 154 2.75 5.65 -12.92
C THR A 154 2.29 4.87 -11.70
N VAL A 155 2.93 5.06 -10.54
CA VAL A 155 2.48 4.52 -9.25
C VAL A 155 1.08 5.03 -8.91
N LEU A 156 0.87 6.35 -8.94
CA LEU A 156 -0.40 6.98 -8.60
C LEU A 156 -1.54 6.57 -9.53
N LYS A 157 -1.29 6.49 -10.84
CA LYS A 157 -2.28 6.03 -11.82
C LYS A 157 -2.69 4.59 -11.55
N THR A 158 -1.74 3.75 -11.15
CA THR A 158 -2.02 2.34 -10.82
C THR A 158 -2.85 2.24 -9.54
N LEU A 159 -2.47 2.95 -8.47
CA LEU A 159 -3.26 3.02 -7.23
C LEU A 159 -4.67 3.55 -7.52
N LYS A 160 -4.80 4.66 -8.25
CA LYS A 160 -6.10 5.26 -8.60
C LYS A 160 -7.01 4.30 -9.38
N LYS A 161 -6.46 3.55 -10.34
CA LYS A 161 -7.21 2.52 -11.09
C LYS A 161 -7.58 1.33 -10.23
N GLY A 162 -6.75 0.99 -9.25
CA GLY A 162 -6.98 -0.08 -8.29
C GLY A 162 -8.09 0.24 -7.28
N MET A 163 -8.33 1.51 -6.96
CA MET A 163 -9.38 1.96 -6.03
C MET A 163 -10.78 1.59 -6.55
N HIS A 164 -11.29 0.43 -6.15
CA HIS A 164 -12.64 -0.05 -6.45
C HIS A 164 -13.12 -1.02 -5.36
N LYS A 165 -14.29 -0.72 -4.77
CA LYS A 165 -14.92 -1.54 -3.72
C LYS A 165 -13.91 -1.95 -2.64
N ALA A 166 -13.73 -3.25 -2.40
CA ALA A 166 -12.89 -3.84 -1.37
C ALA A 166 -11.37 -3.54 -1.51
N ALA A 167 -10.90 -3.10 -2.69
CA ALA A 167 -9.49 -2.77 -2.90
C ALA A 167 -9.14 -1.31 -2.53
N THR A 168 -10.15 -0.45 -2.35
CA THR A 168 -9.96 0.98 -2.04
C THR A 168 -9.20 1.22 -0.73
N PRO A 169 -9.53 0.55 0.41
CA PRO A 169 -8.81 0.76 1.67
C PRO A 169 -7.31 0.50 1.54
N LEU A 170 -6.93 -0.60 0.86
CA LEU A 170 -5.53 -0.95 0.62
C LEU A 170 -4.79 0.12 -0.20
N ALA A 171 -5.44 0.66 -1.24
CA ALA A 171 -4.83 1.71 -2.05
C ALA A 171 -4.66 3.01 -1.24
N ILE A 172 -5.61 3.36 -0.37
CA ILE A 172 -5.52 4.55 0.49
C ILE A 172 -4.42 4.37 1.55
N MET A 173 -4.28 3.18 2.12
CA MET A 173 -3.16 2.87 3.03
C MET A 173 -1.82 3.16 2.36
N TYR A 174 -1.58 2.65 1.15
CA TYR A 174 -0.31 2.92 0.45
C TYR A 174 -0.17 4.38 -0.02
N LEU A 175 -1.26 5.07 -0.37
CA LEU A 175 -1.21 6.52 -0.62
C LEU A 175 -0.78 7.29 0.63
N SER A 176 -1.24 6.86 1.81
CA SER A 176 -0.89 7.49 3.09
C SER A 176 0.58 7.27 3.45
N GLU A 177 1.13 6.10 3.12
CA GLU A 177 2.58 5.84 3.26
C GLU A 177 3.41 6.61 2.22
N LEU A 178 2.90 6.77 0.99
CA LEU A 178 3.58 7.54 -0.05
C LEU A 178 3.72 9.02 0.33
N VAL A 179 2.68 9.60 0.96
CA VAL A 179 2.72 10.97 1.48
C VAL A 179 3.91 11.19 2.40
N LYS A 180 4.23 10.23 3.28
CA LYS A 180 5.34 10.35 4.24
C LYS A 180 6.72 10.30 3.56
N ARG A 181 6.81 9.86 2.31
CA ARG A 181 8.06 9.60 1.59
C ARG A 181 8.43 10.63 0.53
N ILE A 182 7.46 11.40 0.06
CA ILE A 182 7.71 12.42 -0.98
C ILE A 182 7.91 13.79 -0.33
N ASP A 183 8.65 14.67 -1.01
CA ASP A 183 8.74 16.06 -0.59
C ASP A 183 7.44 16.84 -0.89
N THR A 184 7.31 18.02 -0.26
CA THR A 184 6.14 18.89 -0.43
C THR A 184 5.93 19.34 -1.88
N LYS A 185 7.00 19.44 -2.69
CA LYS A 185 6.88 19.83 -4.10
C LYS A 185 6.18 18.72 -4.89
N LYS A 186 6.68 17.47 -4.80
CA LYS A 186 6.07 16.29 -5.42
C LYS A 186 4.65 16.05 -4.90
N PHE A 187 4.42 16.25 -3.59
CA PHE A 187 3.08 16.18 -3.04
C PHE A 187 2.13 17.14 -3.75
N THR A 188 2.47 18.43 -3.80
CA THR A 188 1.58 19.46 -4.37
C THR A 188 1.43 19.36 -5.89
N SER A 189 2.50 19.01 -6.63
CA SER A 189 2.44 18.99 -8.10
C SER A 189 2.01 17.65 -8.70
N VAL A 190 2.17 16.53 -7.99
CA VAL A 190 1.95 15.18 -8.54
C VAL A 190 0.86 14.43 -7.77
N LEU A 191 0.95 14.33 -6.44
CA LEU A 191 0.04 13.50 -5.65
C LEU A 191 -1.31 14.19 -5.37
N TRP A 192 -1.27 15.40 -4.82
CA TRP A 192 -2.45 16.12 -4.35
C TRP A 192 -3.52 16.32 -5.45
N PRO A 193 -3.17 16.75 -6.69
CA PRO A 193 -4.17 16.94 -7.74
C PRO A 193 -4.92 15.65 -8.14
N VAL A 194 -4.34 14.48 -7.85
CA VAL A 194 -4.94 13.18 -8.14
C VAL A 194 -5.91 12.74 -7.05
N VAL A 195 -5.62 13.09 -5.80
CA VAL A 195 -6.33 12.60 -4.61
C VAL A 195 -7.35 13.62 -4.08
N GLU A 196 -7.04 14.91 -4.10
CA GLU A 196 -7.91 15.99 -3.61
C GLU A 196 -9.34 15.92 -4.13
N PRO A 197 -9.61 15.68 -5.45
CA PRO A 197 -10.99 15.61 -5.94
C PRO A 197 -11.84 14.50 -5.30
N LYS A 198 -11.20 13.47 -4.73
CA LYS A 198 -11.89 12.38 -4.00
C LYS A 198 -12.08 12.68 -2.52
N LEU A 199 -11.30 13.60 -1.97
CA LEU A 199 -11.33 14.00 -0.56
C LEU A 199 -12.11 15.30 -0.33
N ASN A 200 -12.38 16.05 -1.40
CA ASN A 200 -13.19 17.26 -1.36
C ASN A 200 -14.68 16.89 -1.32
N VAL A 201 -15.08 16.21 -0.25
CA VAL A 201 -16.43 15.77 0.08
C VAL A 201 -16.77 16.19 1.50
N ALA A 202 -18.06 16.29 1.82
CA ALA A 202 -18.51 16.67 3.15
C ALA A 202 -17.98 15.70 4.23
N LYS A 203 -17.78 16.17 5.47
CA LYS A 203 -17.21 15.35 6.56
C LYS A 203 -17.98 14.05 6.79
N GLU A 204 -19.28 14.03 6.55
CA GLU A 204 -20.15 12.86 6.69
C GLU A 204 -19.86 11.76 5.65
N GLU A 205 -19.26 12.12 4.52
CA GLU A 205 -18.85 11.20 3.45
C GLU A 205 -17.41 10.68 3.63
N GLN A 206 -16.67 11.24 4.58
CA GLN A 206 -15.30 10.81 4.87
C GLN A 206 -15.30 9.49 5.66
N THR A 207 -14.42 8.57 5.27
CA THR A 207 -14.17 7.28 5.92
C THR A 207 -12.91 7.30 6.77
N MET A 208 -12.70 6.26 7.59
CA MET A 208 -11.44 6.06 8.34
C MET A 208 -10.19 6.13 7.45
N ASP A 209 -10.25 5.53 6.26
CA ASP A 209 -9.16 5.56 5.30
C ASP A 209 -8.85 7.00 4.84
N THR A 210 -9.89 7.77 4.49
CA THR A 210 -9.73 9.15 4.02
C THR A 210 -9.24 10.08 5.14
N ILE A 211 -9.70 9.88 6.37
CA ILE A 211 -9.22 10.64 7.54
C ILE A 211 -7.76 10.29 7.83
N TYR A 212 -7.39 9.01 7.79
CA TYR A 212 -6.00 8.59 7.96
C TYR A 212 -5.08 9.26 6.92
N PHE A 213 -5.48 9.26 5.65
CA PHE A 213 -4.74 9.96 4.60
C PHE A 213 -4.65 11.47 4.87
N LEU A 214 -5.74 12.13 5.23
CA LEU A 214 -5.75 13.57 5.50
C LEU A 214 -4.86 13.95 6.67
N LEU A 215 -4.85 13.14 7.74
CA LEU A 215 -3.93 13.32 8.87
C LEU A 215 -2.48 13.19 8.40
N ALA A 216 -2.15 12.14 7.65
CA ALA A 216 -0.80 11.93 7.14
C ALA A 216 -0.35 13.11 6.25
N ALA A 217 -1.23 13.56 5.34
CA ALA A 217 -0.98 14.68 4.44
C ALA A 217 -0.79 16.00 5.17
N THR A 218 -1.61 16.27 6.19
CA THR A 218 -1.52 17.51 6.98
C THR A 218 -0.28 17.52 7.85
N SER A 219 0.10 16.37 8.42
CA SER A 219 1.31 16.23 9.24
C SER A 219 2.58 16.43 8.40
N ALA A 220 2.69 15.75 7.26
CA ALA A 220 3.86 15.81 6.37
C ALA A 220 3.93 17.11 5.53
N HIS A 221 2.78 17.66 5.12
CA HIS A 221 2.70 18.78 4.16
C HIS A 221 1.75 19.89 4.63
N LYS A 222 2.02 20.43 5.84
CA LYS A 222 1.19 21.43 6.56
C LYS A 222 0.64 22.59 5.74
N LYS A 223 1.30 23.00 4.66
CA LYS A 223 0.87 24.13 3.81
C LYS A 223 -0.06 23.74 2.66
N SER A 224 -0.09 22.46 2.29
CA SER A 224 -0.79 21.99 1.09
C SER A 224 -2.25 21.63 1.38
N VAL A 225 -2.53 20.99 2.52
CA VAL A 225 -3.91 20.81 3.03
C VAL A 225 -4.28 22.04 3.86
N ASN A 226 -4.81 23.05 3.20
CA ASN A 226 -4.93 24.39 3.78
C ASN A 226 -6.23 24.62 4.59
N LYS A 227 -6.30 25.77 5.26
CA LYS A 227 -7.48 26.20 6.05
C LYS A 227 -8.77 26.22 5.22
N GLN A 228 -8.71 26.58 3.94
CA GLN A 228 -9.89 26.65 3.08
C GLN A 228 -10.47 25.26 2.83
N PHE A 229 -9.60 24.27 2.60
CA PHE A 229 -9.99 22.87 2.46
C PHE A 229 -10.77 22.40 3.70
N PHE A 230 -10.24 22.62 4.90
CA PHE A 230 -10.93 22.23 6.12
C PHE A 230 -12.23 23.01 6.34
N GLN A 231 -12.25 24.30 6.04
CA GLN A 231 -13.46 25.11 6.21
C GLN A 231 -14.59 24.61 5.30
N ASN A 232 -14.27 24.25 4.06
CA ASN A 232 -15.24 23.75 3.08
C ASN A 232 -15.77 22.36 3.43
N ASN A 233 -14.89 21.45 3.88
CA ASN A 233 -15.24 20.04 4.03
C ASN A 233 -15.63 19.65 5.47
N PHE A 234 -15.12 20.36 6.48
CA PHE A 234 -15.35 20.08 7.90
C PHE A 234 -16.03 21.23 8.65
N GLY A 235 -16.29 22.36 7.99
CA GLY A 235 -16.91 23.54 8.63
C GLY A 235 -16.02 24.23 9.67
N SER A 236 -14.73 23.91 9.71
CA SER A 236 -13.78 24.38 10.72
C SER A 236 -12.39 24.60 10.10
N PRO A 237 -11.51 25.40 10.72
CA PRO A 237 -10.25 25.78 10.07
C PRO A 237 -9.16 24.69 10.04
N ARG A 238 -9.39 23.57 10.74
CA ARG A 238 -8.45 22.43 10.87
C ARG A 238 -9.20 21.18 11.32
N MET A 239 -8.61 20.00 11.08
CA MET A 239 -9.20 18.73 11.51
C MET A 239 -9.38 18.65 13.03
N PHE A 240 -8.36 19.00 13.82
CA PHE A 240 -8.44 19.03 15.29
C PHE A 240 -9.01 20.36 15.81
N HIS A 241 -10.28 20.58 15.48
CA HIS A 241 -11.11 21.63 16.05
C HIS A 241 -12.21 20.96 16.90
N GLU A 242 -12.61 21.57 18.03
CA GLU A 242 -13.55 20.94 18.97
C GLU A 242 -14.89 20.56 18.32
N SER A 243 -15.35 21.34 17.33
CA SER A 243 -16.53 21.03 16.52
C SER A 243 -16.46 19.70 15.76
N ASN A 244 -15.26 19.17 15.53
CA ASN A 244 -15.04 17.92 14.81
C ASN A 244 -14.84 16.72 15.75
N TYR A 245 -14.65 16.94 17.05
CA TYR A 245 -14.38 15.84 18.00
C TYR A 245 -15.51 14.80 18.07
N PRO A 246 -16.80 15.18 18.07
CA PRO A 246 -17.88 14.19 18.00
C PRO A 246 -17.82 13.34 16.73
N TYR A 247 -17.48 13.94 15.57
CA TYR A 247 -17.33 13.21 14.32
C TYR A 247 -16.16 12.22 14.37
N LEU A 248 -14.99 12.70 14.80
CA LEU A 248 -13.78 11.86 14.90
C LEU A 248 -13.96 10.74 15.93
N ALA A 249 -14.59 10.99 17.07
CA ALA A 249 -14.87 9.98 18.08
C ALA A 249 -15.87 8.92 17.57
N ASN A 250 -16.95 9.36 16.90
CA ASN A 250 -17.89 8.42 16.28
C ASN A 250 -17.21 7.55 15.24
N LEU A 251 -16.27 8.09 14.46
CA LEU A 251 -15.52 7.33 13.47
C LEU A 251 -14.72 6.17 14.10
N LEU A 252 -14.25 6.34 15.33
CA LEU A 252 -13.51 5.32 16.08
C LEU A 252 -14.43 4.28 16.75
N TRP A 253 -15.67 4.67 17.08
CA TRP A 253 -16.66 3.82 17.77
C TRP A 253 -17.68 3.16 16.83
N ASP A 254 -17.81 3.60 15.58
CA ASP A 254 -18.64 2.98 14.51
C ASP A 254 -17.93 1.74 13.91
N ILE A 255 -17.61 0.77 14.79
CA ILE A 255 -16.91 -0.45 14.42
C ILE A 255 -17.87 -1.39 13.68
N LYS A 256 -17.83 -1.38 12.35
CA LYS A 256 -18.68 -2.26 11.51
C LYS A 256 -18.10 -3.65 11.30
N SER A 257 -16.81 -3.84 11.54
CA SER A 257 -16.12 -5.10 11.29
C SER A 257 -14.87 -5.26 12.15
N THR A 258 -14.39 -6.50 12.31
CA THR A 258 -13.10 -6.79 12.98
C THR A 258 -11.90 -6.20 12.23
N VAL A 259 -12.01 -5.98 10.91
CA VAL A 259 -10.97 -5.33 10.10
C VAL A 259 -10.80 -3.87 10.50
N THR A 260 -11.89 -3.22 10.93
CA THR A 260 -11.87 -1.83 11.39
C THR A 260 -11.01 -1.68 12.65
N ILE A 261 -11.00 -2.67 13.54
CA ILE A 261 -10.30 -2.61 14.84
C ILE A 261 -8.77 -2.42 14.68
N ASN A 262 -8.18 -3.03 13.65
CA ASN A 262 -6.73 -2.95 13.40
C ASN A 262 -6.36 -1.82 12.42
N HIS A 263 -7.26 -0.86 12.22
CA HIS A 263 -7.02 0.23 11.28
C HIS A 263 -5.94 1.19 11.82
N PRO A 264 -4.93 1.59 11.02
CA PRO A 264 -3.80 2.42 11.50
C PRO A 264 -4.22 3.84 11.95
N LEU A 265 -5.46 4.24 11.67
CA LEU A 265 -6.02 5.51 12.15
C LEU A 265 -6.02 5.61 13.67
N TYR A 266 -6.27 4.52 14.42
CA TYR A 266 -6.35 4.59 15.89
C TYR A 266 -5.04 5.13 16.47
N ASP A 267 -3.93 4.46 16.18
CA ASP A 267 -2.61 4.85 16.67
C ASP A 267 -2.22 6.23 16.15
N TYR A 268 -2.41 6.47 14.85
CA TYR A 268 -1.99 7.72 14.23
C TYR A 268 -2.79 8.94 14.70
N LEU A 269 -4.10 8.79 14.92
CA LEU A 269 -4.93 9.86 15.46
C LEU A 269 -4.53 10.19 16.90
N LEU A 270 -4.25 9.17 17.72
CA LEU A 270 -3.79 9.35 19.09
C LEU A 270 -2.43 10.04 19.14
N GLU A 271 -1.47 9.62 18.33
CA GLU A 271 -0.16 10.29 18.17
C GLU A 271 -0.35 11.78 17.85
N GLN A 272 -1.19 12.10 16.87
CA GLN A 272 -1.45 13.48 16.47
C GLN A 272 -2.17 14.31 17.55
N LEU A 273 -3.05 13.69 18.35
CA LEU A 273 -3.69 14.35 19.49
C LEU A 273 -2.69 14.63 20.62
N VAL A 274 -1.77 13.69 20.88
CA VAL A 274 -0.70 13.86 21.87
C VAL A 274 0.24 14.98 21.44
N GLU A 275 0.69 14.98 20.18
CA GLU A 275 1.58 16.02 19.63
C GLU A 275 0.99 17.43 19.71
N GLN A 276 -0.34 17.55 19.68
CA GLN A 276 -1.04 18.84 19.71
C GLN A 276 -1.63 19.22 21.07
N ASP A 277 -1.36 18.41 22.11
CA ASP A 277 -1.92 18.58 23.46
C ASP A 277 -3.45 18.69 23.44
N LYS A 278 -4.11 17.77 22.71
CA LYS A 278 -5.57 17.74 22.49
C LYS A 278 -6.27 16.52 23.07
N VAL A 279 -5.53 15.59 23.68
CA VAL A 279 -6.10 14.34 24.23
C VAL A 279 -7.24 14.61 25.20
N ALA A 280 -7.03 15.47 26.21
CA ALA A 280 -8.06 15.77 27.21
C ALA A 280 -9.32 16.39 26.60
N SER A 281 -9.16 17.41 25.74
CA SER A 281 -10.31 18.07 25.10
C SER A 281 -11.04 17.13 24.13
N PHE A 282 -10.31 16.29 23.40
CA PHE A 282 -10.91 15.25 22.55
C PHE A 282 -11.71 14.22 23.36
N TRP A 283 -11.16 13.78 24.49
CA TRP A 283 -11.85 12.83 25.37
C TRP A 283 -13.16 13.42 25.92
N THR A 284 -13.10 14.60 26.51
CA THR A 284 -14.26 15.24 27.15
C THR A 284 -15.35 15.61 26.15
N HIS A 285 -15.00 16.13 24.97
CA HIS A 285 -16.01 16.64 24.01
C HIS A 285 -16.36 15.65 22.89
N GLY A 286 -15.54 14.62 22.67
CA GLY A 286 -15.75 13.61 21.63
C GLY A 286 -16.19 12.26 22.21
N VAL A 287 -15.41 11.70 23.14
CA VAL A 287 -15.57 10.31 23.61
C VAL A 287 -16.58 10.19 24.76
N GLU A 288 -16.48 11.03 25.80
CA GLU A 288 -17.39 10.97 26.95
C GLU A 288 -18.88 11.04 26.58
N PRO A 289 -19.32 11.87 25.60
CA PRO A 289 -20.71 11.88 25.18
C PRO A 289 -21.20 10.52 24.66
N ILE A 290 -20.36 9.78 23.92
CA ILE A 290 -20.68 8.44 23.41
C ILE A 290 -20.83 7.47 24.58
N LEU A 291 -19.92 7.53 25.56
CA LEU A 291 -19.96 6.65 26.74
C LEU A 291 -21.13 6.96 27.69
N LYS A 292 -21.59 8.21 27.74
CA LYS A 292 -22.71 8.64 28.59
C LYS A 292 -24.09 8.46 27.93
N ASP A 293 -24.15 8.32 26.60
CA ASP A 293 -25.43 8.19 25.88
C ASP A 293 -26.01 6.77 26.02
N GLU A 294 -26.89 6.56 27.00
CA GLU A 294 -27.60 5.29 27.24
C GLU A 294 -28.45 4.81 26.06
N GLY A 295 -28.75 5.67 25.07
CA GLY A 295 -29.50 5.33 23.86
C GLY A 295 -28.65 5.12 22.61
N SER A 296 -27.31 5.16 22.71
CA SER A 296 -26.45 5.07 21.53
C SER A 296 -26.57 3.70 20.84
N GLU A 297 -26.64 3.69 19.50
CA GLU A 297 -26.64 2.46 18.70
C GLU A 297 -25.24 1.80 18.61
N HIS A 298 -24.23 2.35 19.28
CA HIS A 298 -22.85 1.88 19.21
C HIS A 298 -22.70 0.54 19.95
N LYS A 299 -22.62 -0.53 19.16
CA LYS A 299 -22.60 -1.93 19.59
C LYS A 299 -21.51 -2.31 20.61
N PHE A 300 -20.47 -1.48 20.79
CA PHE A 300 -19.29 -1.79 21.61
C PHE A 300 -19.04 -0.77 22.73
N LYS A 301 -20.10 -0.12 23.20
CA LYS A 301 -20.03 0.87 24.29
C LYS A 301 -19.49 0.31 25.62
N ASP A 302 -19.65 -1.00 25.85
CA ASP A 302 -19.38 -1.67 27.13
C ASP A 302 -18.11 -2.57 27.14
N ILE A 303 -17.12 -2.34 26.26
CA ILE A 303 -15.83 -3.05 26.30
C ILE A 303 -14.78 -2.23 27.05
#